data_AF-A0A554JPB4-F1
#
_entry.id   AF-A0A554JPB4-F1
#
_cell.length_a   1.000
_cell.length_b   1.000
_cell.length_c   1.000
_cell.angle_alpha   90.00
_cell.angle_beta   90.00
_cell.angle_gamma   90.00
#
_symmetry.space_group_name_H-M   'P 1'
#
loop_
_entity.id
_entity.type
_entity.pdbx_description
1 polymer ?
#
loop_
_entity_poly.entity_id
_entity_poly.type
_entity_poly.pdbx_seq_one_letter_code
_entity_poly.pdbx_strand_id
1 'polypeptide(L)'
;MKKEERRSIQEILHDLGAIMQGGHFAFRSGHHGSTYVNKNAIFPHIRETSDLCAEIADHFANNNVEVVAGPAMGGIIMSQWVAYHLFALTGKDVLSLYAEKETVRIPDPEGEGRLCFYETGRFVFGRGYENLLIGKNVLVVEDVVTTGSSVKEVVQSVYEIGGTVVGVGVLCNRGKVTRTALGNVPKFIALSAIDAPSVTAEQCRAWGLCAQGVPINQDVGKGHLLHHVPRAIVGIRQRLVQR
;
A
#
# COMPACT_ATOMS: atom_id res chain seq x y z
N MET A 1 8.46 35.57 -5.66
CA MET A 1 8.85 34.16 -5.87
C MET A 1 8.39 33.75 -7.26
N LYS A 2 9.31 33.24 -8.09
CA LYS A 2 8.94 32.67 -9.40
C LYS A 2 8.07 31.44 -9.14
N LYS A 3 6.97 31.29 -9.89
CA LYS A 3 6.12 30.09 -9.86
C LYS A 3 6.96 28.97 -10.46
N GLU A 4 7.59 28.16 -9.61
CA GLU A 4 8.37 27.01 -10.05
C GLU A 4 7.41 26.07 -10.78
N GLU A 5 7.76 25.70 -12.00
CA GLU A 5 6.95 24.83 -12.84
C GLU A 5 6.84 23.47 -12.15
N ARG A 6 5.62 23.04 -11.79
CA ARG A 6 5.41 21.73 -11.14
C ARG A 6 5.85 20.67 -12.15
N ARG A 7 6.79 19.82 -11.77
CA ARG A 7 7.12 18.61 -12.54
C ARG A 7 5.88 17.76 -12.69
N SER A 8 5.74 17.11 -13.84
CA SER A 8 4.69 16.14 -14.06
C SER A 8 4.90 14.91 -13.15
N ILE A 9 3.80 14.23 -12.82
CA ILE A 9 3.80 13.00 -12.03
C ILE A 9 4.70 11.94 -12.68
N GLN A 10 4.65 11.83 -14.01
CA GLN A 10 5.43 10.86 -14.77
C GLN A 10 6.93 11.15 -14.68
N GLU A 11 7.35 12.42 -14.73
CA GLU A 11 8.75 12.81 -14.54
C GLU A 11 9.24 12.47 -13.13
N ILE A 12 8.46 12.78 -12.09
CA ILE A 12 8.83 12.45 -10.71
C ILE A 12 9.01 10.94 -10.54
N LEU A 13 8.08 10.15 -11.05
CA LEU A 13 8.14 8.69 -10.94
C LEU A 13 9.31 8.10 -11.75
N HIS A 14 9.63 8.69 -12.89
CA HIS A 14 10.75 8.27 -13.73
C HIS A 14 12.10 8.61 -13.09
N ASP A 15 12.30 9.87 -12.69
CA ASP A 15 13.57 10.38 -12.17
C ASP A 15 13.99 9.71 -10.87
N LEU A 16 13.02 9.38 -10.02
CA LEU A 16 13.27 8.66 -8.78
C LEU A 16 13.39 7.14 -8.99
N GLY A 17 13.26 6.63 -10.22
CA GLY A 17 13.25 5.19 -10.46
C GLY A 17 12.11 4.47 -9.75
N ALA A 18 10.98 5.15 -9.56
CA ALA A 18 9.81 4.60 -8.88
C ALA A 18 9.11 3.53 -9.72
N ILE A 19 9.37 3.46 -11.03
CA ILE A 19 8.86 2.43 -11.93
C ILE A 19 10.04 1.67 -12.52
N MET A 20 10.14 0.39 -12.22
CA MET A 20 11.17 -0.50 -12.76
C MET A 20 10.53 -1.50 -13.72
N GLN A 21 10.96 -1.51 -14.97
CA GLN A 21 10.42 -2.39 -16.03
C GLN A 21 11.51 -3.30 -16.60
N GLY A 22 11.09 -4.40 -17.25
CA GLY A 22 12.00 -5.33 -17.90
C GLY A 22 12.83 -6.21 -16.95
N GLY A 23 12.53 -6.19 -15.65
CA GLY A 23 13.18 -7.02 -14.64
C GLY A 23 12.42 -8.31 -14.34
N HIS A 24 12.79 -8.98 -13.25
CA HIS A 24 12.04 -10.09 -12.68
C HIS A 24 11.94 -9.91 -11.18
N PHE A 25 10.74 -9.61 -10.70
CA PHE A 25 10.52 -9.17 -9.33
C PHE A 25 9.61 -10.16 -8.59
N ALA A 26 9.98 -10.50 -7.36
CA ALA A 26 9.14 -11.26 -6.45
C ALA A 26 8.40 -10.32 -5.48
N PHE A 27 7.09 -10.50 -5.35
CA PHE A 27 6.22 -9.64 -4.53
C PHE A 27 5.92 -10.26 -3.16
N ARG A 28 5.36 -9.47 -2.23
CA ARG A 28 4.90 -9.95 -0.91
C ARG A 28 3.87 -11.09 -1.01
N SER A 29 3.08 -11.12 -2.08
CA SER A 29 2.11 -12.20 -2.35
C SER A 29 2.75 -13.51 -2.81
N GLY A 30 4.07 -13.57 -2.96
CA GLY A 30 4.78 -14.70 -3.58
C GLY A 30 4.62 -14.78 -5.10
N HIS A 31 3.92 -13.82 -5.71
CA HIS A 31 3.80 -13.73 -7.17
C HIS A 31 5.03 -13.06 -7.78
N HIS A 32 5.27 -13.32 -9.06
CA HIS A 32 6.38 -12.79 -9.83
C HIS A 32 5.85 -11.91 -10.97
N GLY A 33 6.63 -10.93 -11.41
CA GLY A 33 6.26 -10.07 -12.55
C GLY A 33 7.46 -9.30 -13.09
N SER A 34 7.27 -8.67 -14.26
CA SER A 34 8.32 -7.94 -14.98
C SER A 34 8.42 -6.46 -14.64
N THR A 35 7.46 -5.95 -13.86
CA THR A 35 7.36 -4.54 -13.48
C THR A 35 7.19 -4.41 -11.97
N TYR A 36 7.96 -3.51 -11.36
CA TYR A 36 7.93 -3.21 -9.94
C TYR A 36 7.75 -1.71 -9.71
N VAL A 37 6.92 -1.35 -8.73
CA VAL A 37 6.72 0.04 -8.33
C VAL A 37 7.44 0.26 -7.01
N ASN A 38 8.56 0.97 -7.06
CA ASN A 38 9.43 1.24 -5.92
C ASN A 38 9.02 2.51 -5.18
N LYS A 39 7.98 2.39 -4.36
CA LYS A 39 7.52 3.48 -3.49
C LYS A 39 8.60 4.04 -2.55
N ASN A 40 9.54 3.18 -2.14
CA ASN A 40 10.60 3.57 -1.20
C ASN A 40 11.61 4.52 -1.84
N ALA A 41 11.67 4.58 -3.17
CA ALA A 41 12.45 5.58 -3.87
C ALA A 41 11.78 6.97 -3.87
N ILE A 42 10.48 7.06 -3.57
CA ILE A 42 9.75 8.34 -3.52
C ILE A 42 9.87 8.97 -2.13
N PHE A 43 9.55 8.21 -1.08
CA PHE A 43 9.35 8.76 0.26
C PHE A 43 10.52 9.52 0.91
N PRO A 44 11.80 9.18 0.66
CA PRO A 44 12.93 9.99 1.14
C PRO A 44 12.99 11.39 0.52
N HIS A 45 12.38 11.57 -0.65
CA HIS A 45 12.37 12.82 -1.41
C HIS A 45 11.15 13.65 -1.00
N ILE A 46 11.33 14.45 0.05
CA ILE A 46 10.24 15.15 0.73
C ILE A 46 9.46 16.10 -0.19
N ARG A 47 10.14 16.79 -1.11
CA ARG A 47 9.52 17.73 -2.05
C ARG A 47 8.61 16.99 -3.02
N GLU A 48 9.15 15.95 -3.65
CA GLU A 48 8.45 15.09 -4.61
C GLU A 48 7.27 14.37 -3.97
N THR A 49 7.46 13.84 -2.75
CA THR A 49 6.37 13.22 -1.98
C THR A 49 5.27 14.23 -1.68
N SER A 50 5.65 15.45 -1.28
CA SER A 50 4.72 16.55 -1.02
C SER A 50 3.97 16.95 -2.29
N ASP A 51 4.65 17.14 -3.42
CA ASP A 51 4.06 17.52 -4.71
C ASP A 51 3.02 16.48 -5.18
N LEU A 52 3.36 15.20 -5.08
CA LEU A 52 2.42 14.12 -5.40
C LEU A 52 1.20 14.11 -4.46
N CYS A 53 1.40 14.34 -3.16
CA CYS A 53 0.30 14.42 -2.21
C CYS A 53 -0.56 15.67 -2.40
N ALA A 54 0.03 16.78 -2.88
CA ALA A 54 -0.70 18.00 -3.23
C ALA A 54 -1.66 17.74 -4.38
N GLU A 55 -1.24 16.97 -5.40
CA GLU A 55 -2.10 16.58 -6.51
C GLU A 55 -3.29 15.74 -6.04
N ILE A 56 -3.08 14.80 -5.12
CA ILE A 56 -4.19 14.06 -4.50
C ILE A 56 -5.12 15.02 -3.76
N ALA A 57 -4.58 15.93 -2.94
CA ALA A 57 -5.39 16.89 -2.18
C ALA A 57 -6.24 17.79 -3.10
N ASP A 58 -5.67 18.28 -4.20
CA ASP A 58 -6.35 19.09 -5.22
C ASP A 58 -7.62 18.38 -5.74
N HIS A 59 -7.55 17.06 -5.98
CA HIS A 59 -8.72 16.29 -6.38
C HIS A 59 -9.82 16.17 -5.31
N PHE A 60 -9.50 16.37 -4.03
CA PHE A 60 -10.44 16.19 -2.91
C PHE A 60 -10.78 17.49 -2.15
N ALA A 61 -10.27 18.65 -2.60
CA ALA A 61 -10.47 19.93 -1.92
C ALA A 61 -11.96 20.29 -1.69
N ASN A 62 -12.85 19.89 -2.62
CA ASN A 62 -14.28 20.17 -2.54
C ASN A 62 -15.10 19.02 -1.91
N ASN A 63 -14.45 18.00 -1.34
CA ASN A 63 -15.12 16.83 -0.77
C ASN A 63 -15.39 16.93 0.74
N ASN A 64 -15.14 18.09 1.36
CA ASN A 64 -15.31 18.33 2.81
C ASN A 64 -14.63 17.24 3.67
N VAL A 65 -13.39 16.92 3.32
CA VAL A 65 -12.56 15.96 4.04
C VAL A 65 -12.23 16.52 5.43
N GLU A 66 -12.42 15.72 6.47
CA GLU A 66 -12.11 16.07 7.86
C GLU A 66 -10.97 15.20 8.42
N VAL A 67 -10.79 14.00 7.86
CA VAL A 67 -9.73 13.07 8.22
C VAL A 67 -9.11 12.48 6.95
N VAL A 68 -7.79 12.40 6.89
CA VAL A 68 -7.06 11.56 5.95
C VAL A 68 -6.49 10.37 6.71
N ALA A 69 -6.73 9.17 6.20
CA ALA A 69 -6.25 7.93 6.79
C ALA A 69 -5.62 7.02 5.74
N GLY A 70 -4.64 6.21 6.13
CA GLY A 70 -4.06 5.22 5.23
C GLY A 70 -3.54 3.97 5.95
N PRO A 71 -3.33 2.85 5.24
CA PRO A 71 -2.70 1.67 5.81
C PRO A 71 -1.24 1.96 6.19
N ALA A 72 -0.81 1.53 7.38
CA ALA A 72 0.59 1.60 7.75
C ALA A 72 1.46 0.67 6.87
N MET A 73 2.66 1.06 6.46
CA MET A 73 3.39 2.29 6.82
C MET A 73 3.28 3.42 5.79
N GLY A 74 3.14 3.09 4.50
CA GLY A 74 3.21 4.09 3.43
C GLY A 74 2.07 5.11 3.49
N GLY A 75 0.88 4.66 3.88
CA GLY A 75 -0.27 5.52 4.13
C GLY A 75 -0.04 6.56 5.23
N ILE A 76 0.91 6.36 6.17
CA ILE A 76 1.25 7.35 7.22
C ILE A 76 1.90 8.58 6.60
N ILE A 77 2.86 8.36 5.70
CA ILE A 77 3.59 9.45 5.03
C ILE A 77 2.63 10.24 4.16
N MET A 78 1.77 9.53 3.44
CA MET A 78 0.78 10.15 2.56
C MET A 78 -0.31 10.87 3.33
N SER A 79 -0.87 10.29 4.40
CA SER A 79 -1.96 10.93 5.14
C SER A 79 -1.52 12.26 5.72
N GLN A 80 -0.28 12.35 6.20
CA GLN A 80 0.27 13.59 6.73
C GLN A 80 0.35 14.69 5.67
N TRP A 81 0.92 14.39 4.50
CA TRP A 81 1.08 15.38 3.43
C TRP A 81 -0.25 15.76 2.78
N VAL A 82 -1.13 14.80 2.53
CA VAL A 82 -2.44 15.07 1.93
C VAL A 82 -3.31 15.89 2.90
N ALA A 83 -3.30 15.60 4.21
CA ALA A 83 -4.00 16.41 5.21
C ALA A 83 -3.44 17.84 5.25
N TYR A 84 -2.11 18.00 5.23
CA TYR A 84 -1.46 19.32 5.18
C TYR A 84 -1.89 20.13 3.94
N HIS A 85 -1.88 19.51 2.76
CA HIS A 85 -2.26 20.20 1.53
C HIS A 85 -3.76 20.51 1.48
N LEU A 86 -4.63 19.63 1.97
CA LEU A 86 -6.05 19.94 2.12
C LEU A 86 -6.29 21.12 3.05
N PHE A 87 -5.57 21.20 4.18
CA PHE A 87 -5.60 22.38 5.05
C PHE A 87 -5.15 23.64 4.29
N ALA A 88 -4.03 23.58 3.56
CA ALA A 88 -3.52 24.72 2.80
C ALA A 88 -4.49 25.20 1.70
N LEU A 89 -5.20 24.28 1.04
CA LEU A 89 -6.15 24.57 -0.04
C LEU A 89 -7.50 25.09 0.49
N THR A 90 -7.96 24.58 1.63
CA THR A 90 -9.34 24.81 2.10
C THR A 90 -9.44 25.71 3.33
N GLY A 91 -8.35 25.91 4.06
CA GLY A 91 -8.32 26.62 5.34
C GLY A 91 -9.00 25.88 6.49
N LYS A 92 -9.42 24.63 6.29
CA LYS A 92 -10.07 23.79 7.32
C LYS A 92 -9.07 22.82 7.91
N ASP A 93 -9.13 22.62 9.23
CA ASP A 93 -8.31 21.60 9.88
C ASP A 93 -8.71 20.21 9.39
N VAL A 94 -7.70 19.42 8.99
CA VAL A 94 -7.84 18.04 8.54
C VAL A 94 -6.91 17.16 9.36
N LEU A 95 -7.45 16.14 10.02
CA LEU A 95 -6.66 15.22 10.83
C LEU A 95 -5.94 14.20 9.94
N SER A 96 -4.73 13.82 10.35
CA SER A 96 -3.96 12.74 9.73
C SER A 96 -3.91 11.55 10.68
N LEU A 97 -4.50 10.43 10.27
CA LEU A 97 -4.55 9.18 11.02
C LEU A 97 -3.96 8.05 10.17
N TYR A 98 -3.79 6.87 10.79
CA TYR A 98 -3.41 5.66 10.08
C TYR A 98 -4.04 4.44 10.72
N ALA A 99 -4.25 3.41 9.90
CA ALA A 99 -4.69 2.11 10.38
C ALA A 99 -3.50 1.15 10.39
N GLU A 100 -3.34 0.42 11.48
CA GLU A 100 -2.32 -0.61 11.65
C GLU A 100 -2.93 -2.00 11.46
N LYS A 101 -2.10 -3.00 11.15
CA LYS A 101 -2.59 -4.37 11.09
C LYS A 101 -2.98 -4.85 12.48
N GLU A 102 -4.15 -5.45 12.59
CA GLU A 102 -4.57 -6.06 13.83
C GLU A 102 -3.67 -7.27 14.15
N THR A 103 -3.12 -7.27 15.35
CA THR A 103 -2.37 -8.38 15.91
C THR A 103 -3.05 -8.91 17.15
N VAL A 104 -3.29 -10.22 17.18
CA VAL A 104 -3.82 -10.91 18.36
C VAL A 104 -2.73 -11.74 19.02
N ARG A 105 -2.74 -11.78 20.35
CA ARG A 105 -1.82 -12.65 21.09
C ARG A 105 -2.24 -14.11 20.90
N ILE A 106 -1.26 -14.97 20.62
CA ILE A 106 -1.45 -16.41 20.52
C ILE A 106 -0.56 -17.13 21.54
N PRO A 107 -0.91 -18.37 21.95
CA PRO A 107 0.00 -19.21 22.73
C PRO A 107 1.33 -19.41 22.01
N ASP A 108 2.42 -19.59 22.76
CA ASP A 108 3.71 -19.96 22.17
C ASP A 108 3.59 -21.37 21.54
N PRO A 109 3.72 -21.51 20.21
CA PRO A 109 3.54 -22.80 19.55
C PRO A 109 4.62 -23.83 19.93
N GLU A 110 5.75 -23.38 20.47
CA GLU A 110 6.85 -24.27 20.89
C GLU A 110 6.96 -24.37 22.42
N GLY A 111 6.12 -23.66 23.17
CA GLY A 111 6.07 -23.75 24.64
C GLY A 111 7.29 -23.17 25.36
N GLU A 112 8.08 -22.32 24.72
CA GLU A 112 9.30 -21.72 25.25
C GLU A 112 9.05 -20.45 26.10
N GLY A 113 7.78 -20.08 26.32
CA GLY A 113 7.41 -18.91 27.11
C GLY A 113 7.53 -17.59 26.37
N ARG A 114 7.56 -17.60 25.03
CA ARG A 114 7.68 -16.39 24.19
C ARG A 114 6.34 -15.66 24.06
N LEU A 115 6.43 -14.34 23.80
CA LEU A 115 5.27 -13.56 23.37
C LEU A 115 5.08 -13.72 21.87
N CYS A 116 4.01 -14.41 21.49
CA CYS A 116 3.68 -14.67 20.09
C CYS A 116 2.43 -13.90 19.68
N PHE A 117 2.46 -13.37 18.46
CA PHE A 117 1.37 -12.60 17.87
C PHE A 117 1.06 -13.11 16.47
N TYR A 118 -0.20 -12.99 16.08
CA TYR A 118 -0.69 -13.33 14.75
C TYR A 118 -1.34 -12.10 14.11
N GLU A 119 -0.93 -11.75 12.89
CA GLU A 119 -1.60 -10.73 12.07
C GLU A 119 -2.89 -11.30 11.50
N THR A 120 -4.06 -10.75 11.87
CA THR A 120 -5.36 -11.28 11.45
C THR A 120 -5.69 -10.99 9.98
N GLY A 121 -4.98 -10.01 9.39
CA GLY A 121 -5.25 -9.49 8.05
C GLY A 121 -6.15 -8.27 8.03
N ARG A 122 -6.83 -7.96 9.15
CA ARG A 122 -7.62 -6.75 9.33
C ARG A 122 -6.73 -5.53 9.58
N PHE A 123 -7.27 -4.37 9.28
CA PHE A 123 -6.69 -3.09 9.69
C PHE A 123 -7.55 -2.46 10.78
N VAL A 124 -6.93 -1.94 11.81
CA VAL A 124 -7.60 -1.30 12.94
C VAL A 124 -7.00 0.08 13.18
N PHE A 125 -7.84 1.01 13.59
CA PHE A 125 -7.39 2.29 14.11
C PHE A 125 -7.19 2.09 15.61
N GLY A 126 -5.95 2.16 16.10
CA GLY A 126 -5.68 2.09 17.53
C GLY A 126 -5.47 3.47 18.14
N ARG A 127 -5.04 3.51 19.40
CA ARG A 127 -4.55 4.72 20.10
C ARG A 127 -5.61 5.80 20.33
N GLY A 128 -6.89 5.43 20.29
CA GLY A 128 -8.01 6.37 20.46
C GLY A 128 -8.42 7.07 19.16
N TYR A 129 -7.81 6.72 18.03
CA TYR A 129 -8.14 7.27 16.71
C TYR A 129 -9.55 6.90 16.25
N GLU A 130 -10.12 5.83 16.79
CA GLU A 130 -11.51 5.44 16.60
C GLU A 130 -12.45 6.60 16.95
N ASN A 131 -12.21 7.27 18.07
CA ASN A 131 -13.01 8.42 18.52
C ASN A 131 -12.90 9.63 17.59
N LEU A 132 -11.80 9.74 16.86
CA LEU A 132 -11.55 10.83 15.90
C LEU A 132 -12.20 10.58 14.53
N LEU A 133 -12.73 9.38 14.30
CA LEU A 133 -13.36 8.99 13.04
C LEU A 133 -14.90 9.03 13.08
N ILE A 134 -15.51 8.93 14.27
CA ILE A 134 -16.97 8.86 14.43
C ILE A 134 -17.63 10.08 13.78
N GLY A 135 -18.50 9.83 12.80
CA GLY A 135 -19.25 10.86 12.08
C GLY A 135 -18.42 11.73 11.14
N LYS A 136 -17.14 11.39 10.89
CA LYS A 136 -16.23 12.18 10.04
C LYS A 136 -16.23 11.75 8.59
N ASN A 137 -16.00 12.72 7.71
CA ASN A 137 -15.67 12.48 6.31
C ASN A 137 -14.19 12.11 6.14
N VAL A 138 -13.93 10.89 5.71
CA VAL A 138 -12.59 10.30 5.65
C VAL A 138 -12.15 10.11 4.21
N LEU A 139 -10.99 10.66 3.87
CA LEU A 139 -10.26 10.32 2.66
C LEU A 139 -9.26 9.20 2.97
N VAL A 140 -9.34 8.08 2.25
CA VAL A 140 -8.36 7.00 2.40
C VAL A 140 -7.24 7.18 1.38
N VAL A 141 -5.98 7.07 1.81
CA VAL A 141 -4.81 7.20 0.94
C VAL A 141 -3.86 6.02 1.06
N GLU A 142 -3.19 5.68 -0.05
CA GLU A 142 -2.19 4.62 -0.10
C GLU A 142 -1.21 4.86 -1.25
N ASP A 143 0.01 4.34 -1.16
CA ASP A 143 1.00 4.52 -2.21
C ASP A 143 0.66 3.74 -3.48
N VAL A 144 0.74 2.42 -3.43
CA VAL A 144 0.62 1.53 -4.56
C VAL A 144 -0.47 0.52 -4.27
N VAL A 145 -1.52 0.56 -5.06
CA VAL A 145 -2.56 -0.45 -5.02
C VAL A 145 -2.26 -1.57 -6.02
N THR A 146 -2.21 -2.80 -5.48
CA THR A 146 -2.09 -4.04 -6.26
C THR A 146 -3.44 -4.72 -6.37
N THR A 147 -3.85 -5.52 -5.39
CA THR A 147 -5.18 -6.15 -5.35
C THR A 147 -6.26 -5.21 -4.80
N GLY A 148 -5.88 -4.17 -4.04
CA GLY A 148 -6.81 -3.32 -3.31
C GLY A 148 -7.18 -3.82 -1.93
N SER A 149 -6.69 -4.98 -1.49
CA SER A 149 -7.13 -5.60 -0.23
C SER A 149 -6.88 -4.72 0.99
N SER A 150 -5.67 -4.17 1.16
CA SER A 150 -5.34 -3.32 2.31
C SER A 150 -6.20 -2.05 2.37
N VAL A 151 -6.39 -1.38 1.23
CA VAL A 151 -7.25 -0.20 1.14
C VAL A 151 -8.70 -0.57 1.46
N LYS A 152 -9.20 -1.69 0.91
CA LYS A 152 -10.55 -2.17 1.18
C LYS A 152 -10.78 -2.46 2.67
N GLU A 153 -9.82 -3.09 3.34
CA GLU A 153 -9.91 -3.33 4.78
C GLU A 153 -9.94 -2.01 5.56
N VAL A 154 -9.12 -1.02 5.21
CA VAL A 154 -9.17 0.30 5.87
C VAL A 154 -10.50 1.02 5.63
N VAL A 155 -11.02 0.97 4.39
CA VAL A 155 -12.35 1.51 4.06
C VAL A 155 -13.43 0.86 4.94
N GLN A 156 -13.37 -0.47 5.08
CA GLN A 156 -14.30 -1.22 5.92
C GLN A 156 -14.19 -0.80 7.40
N SER A 157 -12.98 -0.68 7.94
CA SER A 157 -12.76 -0.25 9.33
C SER A 157 -13.27 1.17 9.60
N VAL A 158 -13.13 2.09 8.64
CA VAL A 158 -13.72 3.44 8.74
C VAL A 158 -15.24 3.35 8.88
N TYR A 159 -15.91 2.55 8.04
CA TYR A 159 -17.36 2.37 8.12
C TYR A 159 -17.80 1.72 9.43
N GLU A 160 -17.08 0.71 9.91
CA GLU A 160 -17.39 0.01 11.17
C GLU A 160 -17.31 0.91 12.40
N ILE A 161 -16.37 1.87 12.40
CA ILE A 161 -16.24 2.88 13.46
C ILE A 161 -17.34 3.95 13.37
N GLY A 162 -17.99 4.10 12.21
CA GLY A 162 -19.02 5.11 11.96
C GLY A 162 -18.50 6.37 11.26
N GLY A 163 -17.34 6.30 10.61
CA GLY A 163 -16.89 7.31 9.66
C GLY A 163 -17.48 7.08 8.26
N THR A 164 -17.42 8.10 7.41
CA THR A 164 -17.88 8.05 6.01
C THR A 164 -16.71 8.22 5.07
N VAL A 165 -16.42 7.21 4.24
CA VAL A 165 -15.39 7.32 3.20
C VAL A 165 -15.88 8.17 2.04
N VAL A 166 -15.24 9.32 1.80
CA VAL A 166 -15.56 10.21 0.67
C VAL A 166 -14.82 9.83 -0.61
N GLY A 167 -13.74 9.05 -0.48
CA GLY A 167 -13.03 8.48 -1.60
C GLY A 167 -11.68 7.88 -1.22
N VAL A 168 -10.96 7.43 -2.25
CA VAL A 168 -9.61 6.87 -2.15
C VAL A 168 -8.69 7.61 -3.11
N GLY A 169 -7.51 8.03 -2.64
CA GLY A 169 -6.43 8.59 -3.46
C GLY A 169 -5.16 7.75 -3.38
N VAL A 170 -4.57 7.39 -4.51
CA VAL A 170 -3.31 6.62 -4.55
C VAL A 170 -2.28 7.19 -5.51
N LEU A 171 -0.99 6.93 -5.25
CA LEU A 171 0.06 7.30 -6.20
C LEU A 171 0.00 6.42 -7.45
N CYS A 172 -0.14 5.10 -7.28
CA CYS A 172 -0.09 4.16 -8.39
C CYS A 172 -1.13 3.05 -8.30
N ASN A 173 -1.93 2.90 -9.34
CA ASN A 173 -2.79 1.73 -9.58
C ASN A 173 -2.09 0.72 -10.48
N ARG A 174 -1.57 -0.35 -9.86
CA ARG A 174 -0.83 -1.39 -10.55
C ARG A 174 -1.70 -2.57 -11.00
N GLY A 175 -2.80 -2.84 -10.30
CA GLY A 175 -3.60 -4.06 -10.51
C GLY A 175 -4.94 -3.85 -11.21
N LYS A 176 -5.10 -2.76 -11.96
CA LYS A 176 -6.38 -2.39 -12.60
C LYS A 176 -7.54 -2.33 -11.59
N VAL A 177 -7.23 -1.89 -10.36
CA VAL A 177 -8.22 -1.81 -9.29
C VAL A 177 -9.26 -0.75 -9.63
N THR A 178 -10.51 -1.04 -9.32
CA THR A 178 -11.65 -0.14 -9.54
C THR A 178 -12.21 0.31 -8.19
N ARG A 179 -12.95 1.42 -8.19
CA ARG A 179 -13.66 1.89 -6.98
C ARG A 179 -14.59 0.82 -6.38
N THR A 180 -15.15 -0.05 -7.23
CA THR A 180 -16.02 -1.17 -6.79
C THR A 180 -15.23 -2.20 -5.99
N ALA A 181 -14.02 -2.54 -6.42
CA ALA A 181 -13.15 -3.48 -5.72
C ALA A 181 -12.71 -2.96 -4.33
N LEU A 182 -12.74 -1.65 -4.12
CA LEU A 182 -12.38 -0.98 -2.87
C LEU A 182 -13.57 -0.79 -1.91
N GLY A 183 -14.65 -1.56 -2.06
CA GLY A 183 -15.85 -1.41 -1.24
C GLY A 183 -16.84 -0.37 -1.77
N ASN A 184 -16.88 -0.20 -3.10
CA ASN A 184 -17.76 0.75 -3.79
C ASN A 184 -17.63 2.20 -3.30
N VAL A 185 -16.40 2.66 -3.11
CA VAL A 185 -16.15 4.04 -2.67
C VAL A 185 -16.70 5.07 -3.68
N PRO A 186 -17.11 6.27 -3.23
CA PRO A 186 -17.71 7.28 -4.10
C PRO A 186 -16.77 7.77 -5.20
N LYS A 187 -15.48 7.89 -4.87
CA LYS A 187 -14.44 8.41 -5.77
C LYS A 187 -13.14 7.64 -5.59
N PHE A 188 -12.46 7.36 -6.70
CA PHE A 188 -11.13 6.74 -6.68
C PHE A 188 -10.22 7.47 -7.67
N ILE A 189 -9.11 7.98 -7.15
CA ILE A 189 -8.08 8.69 -7.92
C ILE A 189 -6.77 7.91 -7.80
N ALA A 190 -6.15 7.66 -8.95
CA ALA A 190 -4.79 7.15 -9.04
C ALA A 190 -3.98 8.10 -9.91
N LEU A 191 -2.89 8.65 -9.38
CA LEU A 191 -2.04 9.59 -10.12
C LEU A 191 -1.33 8.93 -11.30
N SER A 192 -1.03 7.64 -11.17
CA SER A 192 -0.48 6.79 -12.23
C SER A 192 -1.22 5.46 -12.30
N ALA A 193 -1.38 4.92 -13.50
CA ALA A 193 -1.93 3.61 -13.75
C ALA A 193 -0.94 2.80 -14.60
N ILE A 194 -0.55 1.63 -14.11
CA ILE A 194 0.45 0.77 -14.76
C ILE A 194 -0.14 -0.62 -14.91
N ASP A 195 -0.22 -1.11 -16.14
CA ASP A 195 -0.57 -2.51 -16.39
C ASP A 195 0.66 -3.39 -16.13
N ALA A 196 0.72 -3.98 -14.93
CA ALA A 196 1.85 -4.79 -14.50
C ALA A 196 1.37 -6.16 -13.98
N PRO A 197 0.99 -7.08 -14.89
CA PRO A 197 0.50 -8.39 -14.52
C PRO A 197 1.53 -9.16 -13.70
N SER A 198 1.03 -10.10 -12.89
CA SER A 198 1.86 -11.00 -12.10
C SER A 198 1.29 -12.39 -12.12
N VAL A 199 2.16 -13.37 -11.95
CA VAL A 199 1.84 -14.80 -11.99
C VAL A 199 2.31 -15.47 -10.71
N THR A 200 1.73 -16.60 -10.33
CA THR A 200 2.23 -17.35 -9.17
C THR A 200 3.67 -17.81 -9.41
N ALA A 201 4.41 -18.12 -8.34
CA ALA A 201 5.77 -18.67 -8.48
C ALA A 201 5.78 -19.98 -9.29
N GLU A 202 4.71 -20.78 -9.21
CA GLU A 202 4.56 -22.03 -9.98
C GLU A 202 4.36 -21.74 -11.46
N GLN A 203 3.46 -20.83 -11.81
CA GLN A 203 3.25 -20.36 -13.18
C GLN A 203 4.53 -19.74 -13.76
N CYS A 204 5.26 -18.96 -12.95
CA CYS A 204 6.53 -18.37 -13.38
C CYS A 204 7.56 -19.44 -13.74
N ARG A 205 7.66 -20.53 -12.95
CA ARG A 205 8.53 -21.67 -13.24
C ARG A 205 8.07 -22.49 -14.44
N ALA A 206 6.78 -22.52 -14.73
CA ALA A 206 6.22 -23.28 -15.85
C ALA A 206 6.40 -22.55 -17.19
N TRP A 207 6.16 -21.24 -17.24
CA TRP A 207 6.13 -20.48 -18.50
C TRP A 207 6.52 -18.99 -18.37
N GLY A 208 6.87 -18.52 -17.19
CA GLY A 208 7.25 -17.13 -16.96
C GLY A 208 8.76 -16.89 -16.96
N LEU A 209 9.17 -15.81 -16.27
CA LEU A 209 10.56 -15.34 -16.23
C LEU A 209 11.53 -16.34 -15.57
N CYS A 210 11.05 -17.14 -14.59
CA CYS A 210 11.85 -18.24 -14.03
C CYS A 210 12.15 -19.30 -15.10
N ALA A 211 11.17 -19.69 -15.92
CA ALA A 211 11.35 -20.68 -16.98
C ALA A 211 12.34 -20.20 -18.05
N GLN A 212 12.41 -18.89 -18.26
CA GLN A 212 13.31 -18.22 -19.20
C GLN A 212 14.72 -17.97 -18.62
N GLY A 213 14.98 -18.35 -17.36
CA GLY A 213 16.29 -18.16 -16.72
C GLY A 213 16.60 -16.70 -16.34
N VAL A 214 15.62 -15.80 -16.36
CA VAL A 214 15.83 -14.40 -15.95
C VAL A 214 16.00 -14.36 -14.42
N PRO A 215 17.10 -13.81 -13.89
CA PRO A 215 17.35 -13.80 -12.45
C PRO A 215 16.38 -12.87 -11.71
N ILE A 216 15.91 -13.30 -10.53
CA ILE A 216 15.08 -12.46 -9.67
C ILE A 216 15.94 -11.30 -9.13
N ASN A 217 15.45 -10.07 -9.25
CA ASN A 217 16.09 -8.88 -8.70
C ASN A 217 16.15 -8.99 -7.16
N GLN A 218 17.34 -8.78 -6.59
CA GLN A 218 17.61 -8.95 -5.16
C GLN A 218 17.48 -7.65 -4.35
N ASP A 219 17.50 -6.49 -5.01
CA ASP A 219 17.58 -5.19 -4.36
C ASP A 219 16.19 -4.67 -3.95
N VAL A 220 15.14 -5.10 -4.65
CA VAL A 220 13.76 -4.65 -4.40
C VAL A 220 12.78 -5.81 -4.24
N GLY A 221 11.60 -5.50 -3.69
CA GLY A 221 10.55 -6.50 -3.46
C GLY A 221 10.96 -7.53 -2.39
N LYS A 222 10.72 -8.81 -2.67
CA LYS A 222 11.07 -9.94 -1.79
C LYS A 222 12.10 -10.88 -2.39
N GLY A 223 12.83 -10.44 -3.43
CA GLY A 223 13.86 -11.26 -4.06
C GLY A 223 14.93 -11.73 -3.08
N HIS A 224 15.39 -10.83 -2.20
CA HIS A 224 16.37 -11.12 -1.15
C HIS A 224 15.95 -12.25 -0.18
N LEU A 225 14.65 -12.50 -0.01
CA LEU A 225 14.16 -13.60 0.86
C LEU A 225 14.20 -14.97 0.16
N LEU A 226 14.24 -15.00 -1.16
CA LEU A 226 14.18 -16.25 -1.93
C LEU A 226 15.54 -16.96 -2.04
N HIS A 227 16.65 -16.28 -1.76
CA HIS A 227 17.98 -16.90 -1.66
C HIS A 227 18.29 -17.50 -0.28
N HIS A 228 17.45 -17.24 0.73
CA HIS A 228 17.65 -17.70 2.11
C HIS A 228 16.59 -18.69 2.59
N VAL A 229 16.05 -19.53 1.70
CA VAL A 229 15.39 -20.75 2.16
C VAL A 229 16.47 -21.83 2.23
N PRO A 230 16.98 -22.21 3.43
CA PRO A 230 17.84 -23.38 3.52
C PRO A 230 17.03 -24.56 2.97
N ARG A 231 17.66 -25.41 2.14
CA ARG A 231 17.06 -26.63 1.59
C ARG A 231 16.38 -27.53 2.65
N ALA A 232 16.60 -27.28 3.94
CA ALA A 232 16.00 -27.97 5.08
C ALA A 232 14.48 -27.76 5.25
N ILE A 233 13.86 -26.69 4.74
CA ILE A 233 12.43 -26.40 5.04
C ILE A 233 11.46 -27.11 4.07
N VAL A 234 11.93 -27.60 2.92
CA VAL A 234 11.09 -28.35 1.96
C VAL A 234 10.59 -29.68 2.56
N GLY A 235 11.26 -30.22 3.59
CA GLY A 235 10.89 -31.48 4.23
C GLY A 235 9.77 -31.43 5.27
N ILE A 236 9.33 -30.25 5.71
CA ILE A 236 8.35 -30.12 6.81
C ILE A 236 6.90 -30.11 6.30
N ARG A 237 6.66 -29.60 5.08
CA ARG A 237 5.29 -29.56 4.49
C ARG A 237 4.71 -30.94 4.16
N GLN A 238 5.54 -31.98 4.01
CA GLN A 238 5.04 -33.35 3.77
C GLN A 238 4.68 -34.12 5.06
N ARG A 239 5.07 -33.65 6.25
CA ARG A 239 4.77 -34.38 7.51
C ARG A 239 3.51 -33.93 8.23
N LEU A 240 2.91 -32.81 7.83
CA LEU A 240 1.67 -32.28 8.44
C LEU A 240 0.38 -32.71 7.72
N VAL A 241 0.48 -33.50 6.64
CA VAL A 241 -0.69 -34.04 5.90
C VAL A 241 -0.90 -35.54 6.17
N GLN A 242 -0.08 -36.16 7.03
CA GLN A 242 -0.20 -37.57 7.40
C GLN A 242 -0.23 -37.82 8.91
N ARG A 243 -0.72 -36.87 9.71
CA ARG A 243 -1.09 -37.11 11.10
C ARG A 243 -2.47 -36.55 11.38
#